data_AF-A0AA37B2R1-F1
#
_entry.id   AF-A0AA37B2R1-F1
#
_cell.length_a   1.000
_cell.length_b   1.000
_cell.length_c   1.000
_cell.angle_alpha   90.00
_cell.angle_beta   90.00
_cell.angle_gamma   90.00
#
_symmetry.space_group_name_H-M   'P 1'
#
loop_
_entity.id
_entity.type
_entity.pdbx_description
1 polymer ?
#
loop_
_entity_poly.entity_id
_entity_poly.type
_entity_poly.pdbx_seq_one_letter_code
_entity_poly.pdbx_strand_id
1 'polypeptide(L)'
;MKWSKWLENWDMTSLKVKAPFLEMDWNPQDVDKAAAWELYIELLTRITSQPLDDAHGNEKTALASVYSIFESTRDVMKNNGRHCVEFTKIAIIVLNQVVRPFTAKWHGLSLNGAFENPDQCKEFRSELVKLQSILKIYTKMLADMAGVEDLTELEDGNNE
;
A
#
# COMPACT_ATOMS: atom_id res chain seq x y z
N MET A 1 -16.73 8.20 14.17
CA MET A 1 -16.07 9.04 13.13
C MET A 1 -16.63 8.62 11.77
N LYS A 2 -16.67 9.49 10.76
CA LYS A 2 -17.09 9.11 9.40
C LYS A 2 -15.92 8.58 8.58
N TRP A 3 -16.21 7.75 7.57
CA TRP A 3 -15.20 7.26 6.62
C TRP A 3 -14.45 8.38 5.90
N SER A 4 -15.16 9.42 5.45
CA SER A 4 -14.57 10.63 4.86
C SER A 4 -13.54 11.27 5.78
N LYS A 5 -13.94 11.53 7.03
CA LYS A 5 -13.08 12.13 8.05
C LYS A 5 -11.86 11.24 8.38
N TRP A 6 -12.02 9.92 8.37
CA TRP A 6 -10.88 9.02 8.57
C TRP A 6 -9.87 9.15 7.42
N LEU A 7 -10.33 9.17 6.15
CA LEU A 7 -9.44 9.39 5.00
C LEU A 7 -8.76 10.75 5.01
N GLU A 8 -9.45 11.80 5.46
CA GLU A 8 -8.89 13.15 5.63
C GLU A 8 -7.73 13.18 6.63
N ASN A 9 -7.81 12.43 7.73
CA ASN A 9 -6.71 12.35 8.71
C ASN A 9 -5.41 11.78 8.14
N TRP A 10 -5.48 11.11 6.98
CA TRP A 10 -4.36 10.46 6.30
C TRP A 10 -4.01 11.11 4.96
N ASP A 11 -4.59 12.27 4.64
CA ASP A 11 -4.44 12.95 3.34
C ASP A 11 -4.82 12.06 2.13
N MET A 12 -5.66 11.03 2.34
CA MET A 12 -6.08 10.05 1.34
C MET A 12 -7.38 10.45 0.61
N THR A 13 -7.67 11.76 0.56
CA THR A 13 -8.89 12.33 -0.03
C THR A 13 -8.98 12.20 -1.55
N SER A 14 -7.84 11.93 -2.20
CA SER A 14 -7.77 11.69 -3.66
C SER A 14 -8.35 10.33 -4.09
N LEU A 15 -8.57 9.40 -3.14
CA LEU A 15 -9.18 8.10 -3.41
C LEU A 15 -10.64 8.25 -3.81
N LYS A 16 -11.01 7.65 -4.95
CA LYS A 16 -12.38 7.71 -5.46
C LYS A 16 -13.25 6.70 -4.71
N VAL A 17 -13.96 7.17 -3.69
CA VAL A 17 -14.91 6.38 -2.91
C VAL A 17 -16.33 6.86 -3.19
N LYS A 18 -17.28 5.94 -3.37
CA LYS A 18 -18.68 6.33 -3.63
C LYS A 18 -19.26 7.03 -2.39
N ALA A 19 -20.04 8.09 -2.62
CA ALA A 19 -20.63 8.90 -1.55
C ALA A 19 -21.33 8.10 -0.43
N PRO A 20 -22.12 7.03 -0.71
CA PRO A 20 -22.73 6.26 0.36
C PRO A 20 -21.73 5.63 1.34
N PHE A 21 -20.53 5.26 0.90
CA PHE A 21 -19.49 4.70 1.77
C PHE A 21 -18.78 5.78 2.58
N LEU A 22 -18.56 6.97 2.00
CA LEU A 22 -17.93 8.10 2.69
C LEU A 22 -18.74 8.56 3.91
N GLU A 23 -20.06 8.50 3.81
CA GLU A 23 -21.00 8.88 4.88
C GLU A 23 -21.24 7.77 5.93
N MET A 24 -20.66 6.58 5.74
CA MET A 24 -20.75 5.50 6.74
C MET A 24 -19.89 5.83 7.96
N ASP A 25 -20.30 5.29 9.11
CA ASP A 25 -19.48 5.35 10.30
C ASP A 25 -18.26 4.43 10.15
N TRP A 26 -17.09 4.97 10.45
CA TRP A 26 -15.86 4.23 10.61
C TRP A 26 -15.92 3.46 11.93
N ASN A 27 -16.06 2.14 11.85
CA ASN A 27 -16.17 1.26 13.02
C ASN A 27 -15.51 -0.12 12.78
N PRO A 28 -14.17 -0.20 12.66
CA PRO A 28 -13.45 -1.47 12.48
C PRO A 28 -13.75 -2.45 13.62
N GLN A 29 -14.10 -3.68 13.26
CA GLN A 29 -14.34 -4.77 14.21
C GLN A 29 -13.04 -5.53 14.48
N ASP A 30 -13.01 -6.40 15.49
CA ASP A 30 -11.79 -7.14 15.84
C ASP A 30 -11.23 -7.98 14.67
N VAL A 31 -12.09 -8.47 13.78
CA VAL A 31 -11.66 -9.17 12.55
C VAL A 31 -11.00 -8.21 11.53
N ASP A 32 -11.44 -6.95 11.46
CA ASP A 32 -10.76 -5.92 10.67
C ASP A 32 -9.37 -5.62 11.25
N LYS A 33 -9.27 -5.51 12.58
CA LYS A 33 -8.01 -5.23 13.27
C LYS A 33 -7.00 -6.36 13.07
N ALA A 34 -7.44 -7.62 13.15
CA ALA A 34 -6.61 -8.78 12.88
C ALA A 34 -6.09 -8.80 11.43
N ALA A 35 -6.98 -8.56 10.45
CA ALA A 35 -6.59 -8.45 9.05
C ALA A 35 -5.63 -7.29 8.80
N ALA A 36 -5.88 -6.14 9.44
CA ALA A 36 -5.00 -4.97 9.35
C ALA A 36 -3.62 -5.25 9.91
N TRP A 37 -3.53 -5.93 11.06
CA TRP A 37 -2.27 -6.36 11.65
C TRP A 37 -1.48 -7.29 10.73
N GLU A 38 -2.13 -8.30 10.15
CA GLU A 38 -1.46 -9.23 9.21
C GLU A 38 -0.86 -8.47 8.01
N LEU A 39 -1.66 -7.63 7.35
CA LEU A 39 -1.16 -6.88 6.19
C LEU A 39 -0.15 -5.79 6.58
N TYR A 40 -0.29 -5.21 7.77
CA TYR A 40 0.65 -4.24 8.31
C TYR A 40 2.05 -4.85 8.43
N ILE A 41 2.19 -6.03 9.04
CA ILE A 41 3.47 -6.73 9.17
C ILE A 41 4.05 -7.08 7.80
N GLU A 42 3.20 -7.55 6.88
CA GLU A 42 3.60 -7.83 5.50
C GLU A 42 4.18 -6.59 4.81
N LEU A 43 3.53 -5.42 4.94
CA LEU A 43 4.01 -4.19 4.30
C LEU A 43 5.20 -3.57 5.02
N LEU A 44 5.28 -3.67 6.34
CA LEU A 44 6.37 -3.13 7.16
C LEU A 44 7.72 -3.79 6.84
N THR A 45 7.70 -5.09 6.53
CA THR A 45 8.91 -5.90 6.33
C THR A 45 9.30 -6.09 4.87
N ARG A 46 8.56 -5.50 3.93
CA ARG A 46 8.83 -5.63 2.50
C ARG A 46 9.82 -4.59 2.00
N ILE A 47 10.69 -5.02 1.10
CA ILE A 47 11.61 -4.15 0.34
C ILE A 47 10.87 -3.03 -0.40
N THR A 48 9.58 -3.18 -0.75
CA THR A 48 8.81 -2.12 -1.39
C THR A 48 8.44 -0.96 -0.49
N SER A 49 8.44 -1.10 0.84
CA SER A 49 8.20 0.03 1.74
C SER A 49 9.51 0.73 2.15
N GLN A 50 10.66 0.08 1.95
CA GLN A 50 11.98 0.66 2.22
C GLN A 50 12.64 1.18 0.92
N PRO A 51 13.29 2.35 0.93
CA PRO A 51 14.02 2.83 -0.23
C PRO A 51 15.17 1.86 -0.55
N LEU A 52 15.23 1.37 -1.79
CA LEU A 52 16.46 0.81 -2.31
C LEU A 52 17.35 1.99 -2.73
N ASP A 53 18.61 1.98 -2.31
CA ASP A 53 19.63 2.88 -2.82
C ASP A 53 19.66 2.84 -4.37
N ASP A 54 19.91 3.96 -5.03
CA ASP A 54 19.87 4.08 -6.49
C ASP A 54 20.83 3.11 -7.20
N ALA A 55 21.88 2.67 -6.49
CA ALA A 55 22.87 1.70 -6.94
C ALA A 55 22.48 0.22 -6.72
N HIS A 56 21.40 -0.07 -5.98
CA HIS A 56 21.06 -1.41 -5.52
C HIS A 56 19.66 -1.86 -5.99
N GLY A 57 19.55 -3.14 -6.33
CA GLY A 57 18.32 -3.76 -6.83
C GLY A 57 18.02 -3.49 -8.31
N ASN A 58 17.22 -4.37 -8.93
CA ASN A 58 16.75 -4.19 -10.31
C ASN A 58 15.24 -3.90 -10.33
N GLU A 59 14.81 -3.14 -11.33
CA GLU A 59 13.45 -2.64 -11.49
C GLU A 59 12.44 -3.78 -11.67
N LYS A 60 12.87 -4.90 -12.25
CA LYS A 60 12.05 -6.11 -12.41
C LYS A 60 11.67 -6.73 -11.07
N THR A 61 12.61 -6.83 -10.14
CA THR A 61 12.39 -7.35 -8.79
C THR A 61 11.52 -6.38 -7.99
N ALA A 62 11.75 -5.07 -8.11
CA ALA A 62 10.89 -4.06 -7.49
C ALA A 62 9.44 -4.17 -8.00
N LEU A 63 9.25 -4.27 -9.32
CA LEU A 63 7.93 -4.45 -9.93
C LEU A 63 7.25 -5.75 -9.45
N ALA A 64 7.99 -6.85 -9.37
CA ALA A 64 7.48 -8.13 -8.86
C ALA A 64 7.06 -8.01 -7.38
N SER A 65 7.84 -7.32 -6.57
CA SER A 65 7.52 -7.08 -5.16
C SER A 65 6.25 -6.24 -5.01
N VAL A 66 6.09 -5.16 -5.79
CA VAL A 66 4.85 -4.36 -5.80
C VAL A 66 3.66 -5.21 -6.24
N TYR A 67 3.82 -6.03 -7.28
CA TYR A 67 2.75 -6.92 -7.75
C TYR A 67 2.33 -7.94 -6.69
N SER A 68 3.26 -8.46 -5.88
CA SER A 68 2.95 -9.44 -4.84
C SER A 68 2.04 -8.91 -3.73
N ILE A 69 1.87 -7.58 -3.59
CA ILE A 69 0.90 -6.97 -2.67
C ILE A 69 -0.53 -7.46 -2.97
N PHE A 70 -0.87 -7.72 -4.24
CA PHE A 70 -2.17 -8.28 -4.61
C PHE A 70 -2.42 -9.64 -4.00
N GLU A 71 -1.42 -10.52 -4.02
CA GLU A 71 -1.52 -11.87 -3.49
C GLU A 71 -1.68 -11.84 -1.97
N SER A 72 -0.75 -11.17 -1.28
CA SER A 72 -0.77 -11.07 0.17
C SER A 72 -2.04 -10.43 0.71
N THR A 73 -2.53 -9.35 0.08
CA THR A 73 -3.79 -8.71 0.48
C THR A 73 -4.98 -9.64 0.27
N ARG A 74 -5.01 -10.41 -0.83
CA ARG A 74 -6.09 -11.39 -1.07
C ARG A 74 -6.07 -12.50 -0.05
N ASP A 75 -4.90 -12.97 0.34
CA ASP A 75 -4.79 -14.06 1.30
C ASP A 75 -5.20 -13.60 2.70
N VAL A 76 -4.81 -12.39 3.12
CA VAL A 76 -5.33 -11.78 4.36
C VAL A 76 -6.86 -11.70 4.35
N MET A 77 -7.47 -11.22 3.26
CA MET A 77 -8.95 -11.14 3.14
C MET A 77 -9.61 -12.53 3.17
N LYS A 78 -9.01 -13.55 2.53
CA LYS A 78 -9.55 -14.92 2.54
C LYS A 78 -9.43 -15.57 3.91
N ASN A 79 -8.31 -15.37 4.60
CA ASN A 79 -8.02 -15.98 5.90
C ASN A 79 -8.90 -15.38 7.01
N ASN A 80 -9.13 -14.07 6.98
CA ASN A 80 -9.99 -13.38 7.95
C ASN A 80 -11.49 -13.45 7.59
N GLY A 81 -11.80 -13.85 6.34
CA GLY A 81 -13.16 -14.10 5.87
C GLY A 81 -14.02 -12.84 5.76
N ARG A 82 -15.32 -13.04 5.49
CA ARG A 82 -16.27 -11.96 5.13
C ARG A 82 -16.53 -10.88 6.20
N HIS A 83 -15.97 -11.04 7.40
CA HIS A 83 -16.25 -10.17 8.55
C HIS A 83 -15.24 -9.02 8.69
N CYS A 84 -14.10 -9.04 7.97
CA CYS A 84 -13.16 -7.91 7.87
C CYS A 84 -13.64 -6.85 6.84
N VAL A 85 -14.83 -6.29 7.06
CA VAL A 85 -15.52 -5.44 6.09
C VAL A 85 -14.81 -4.09 5.86
N GLU A 86 -14.40 -3.40 6.92
CA GLU A 86 -13.76 -2.09 6.81
C GLU A 86 -12.35 -2.21 6.22
N PHE A 87 -11.60 -3.22 6.64
CA PHE A 87 -10.33 -3.61 6.03
C PHE A 87 -10.51 -3.91 4.54
N THR A 88 -11.49 -4.75 4.18
CA THR A 88 -11.73 -5.15 2.78
C THR A 88 -12.04 -3.95 1.90
N LYS A 89 -12.84 -2.99 2.39
CA LYS A 89 -13.15 -1.75 1.63
C LYS A 89 -11.88 -0.98 1.29
N ILE A 90 -11.04 -0.66 2.29
CA ILE A 90 -9.83 0.14 2.05
C ILE A 90 -8.81 -0.64 1.20
N ALA A 91 -8.63 -1.93 1.46
CA ALA A 91 -7.72 -2.79 0.72
C ALA A 91 -8.07 -2.86 -0.78
N ILE A 92 -9.35 -3.05 -1.12
CA ILE A 92 -9.81 -3.08 -2.52
C ILE A 92 -9.57 -1.74 -3.20
N ILE A 93 -9.79 -0.61 -2.50
CA ILE A 93 -9.56 0.73 -3.04
C ILE A 93 -8.07 0.92 -3.35
N VAL A 94 -7.18 0.64 -2.40
CA VAL A 94 -5.73 0.81 -2.57
C VAL A 94 -5.19 -0.10 -3.66
N LEU A 95 -5.57 -1.38 -3.67
CA LEU A 95 -5.13 -2.31 -4.72
C LEU A 95 -5.52 -1.83 -6.12
N ASN A 96 -6.74 -1.31 -6.31
CA ASN A 96 -7.24 -0.96 -7.63
C ASN A 96 -6.89 0.46 -8.09
N GLN A 97 -6.77 1.42 -7.18
CA GLN A 97 -6.54 2.82 -7.52
C GLN A 97 -5.08 3.24 -7.37
N VAL A 98 -4.31 2.54 -6.52
CA VAL A 98 -2.90 2.88 -6.25
C VAL A 98 -1.96 1.85 -6.88
N VAL A 99 -2.11 0.56 -6.53
CA VAL A 99 -1.17 -0.48 -6.97
C VAL A 99 -1.40 -0.91 -8.42
N ARG A 100 -2.66 -1.07 -8.85
CA ARG A 100 -3.01 -1.53 -10.20
C ARG A 100 -2.50 -0.61 -11.32
N PRO A 101 -2.65 0.72 -11.27
CA PRO A 101 -2.17 1.57 -12.37
C PRO A 101 -0.66 1.48 -12.57
N PHE A 102 0.11 1.47 -11.47
CA PHE A 102 1.56 1.32 -11.50
C PHE A 102 1.97 -0.01 -12.12
N THR A 103 1.47 -1.11 -11.57
CA THR A 103 1.80 -2.47 -12.05
C THR A 103 1.36 -2.70 -13.50
N ALA A 104 0.18 -2.22 -13.91
CA ALA A 104 -0.30 -2.36 -15.28
C ALA A 104 0.59 -1.63 -16.29
N LYS A 105 0.98 -0.38 -16.01
CA LYS A 105 1.91 0.39 -16.85
C LYS A 105 3.24 -0.34 -16.99
N TRP A 106 3.88 -0.64 -15.87
CA TRP A 106 5.25 -1.14 -15.86
C TRP A 106 5.38 -2.60 -16.25
N HIS A 107 4.33 -3.41 -16.08
CA HIS A 107 4.32 -4.77 -16.63
C HIS A 107 4.38 -4.75 -18.16
N GLY A 108 3.53 -3.94 -18.81
CA GLY A 108 3.55 -3.80 -20.27
C GLY A 108 4.89 -3.24 -20.79
N LEU A 109 5.42 -2.22 -20.13
CA LEU A 109 6.73 -1.64 -20.48
C LEU A 109 7.88 -2.64 -20.26
N SER A 110 7.85 -3.40 -19.16
CA SER A 110 8.87 -4.42 -18.86
C SER A 110 8.93 -5.51 -19.92
N LEU A 111 7.78 -5.94 -20.46
CA LEU A 111 7.74 -6.91 -21.56
C LEU A 111 8.36 -6.38 -22.86
N ASN A 112 8.41 -5.06 -23.03
CA ASN A 112 9.01 -4.38 -24.18
C ASN A 112 10.46 -3.93 -23.91
N GLY A 113 11.14 -4.49 -22.91
CA GLY A 113 12.54 -4.20 -22.64
C GLY A 113 12.79 -2.86 -21.92
N ALA A 114 11.80 -2.28 -21.25
CA ALA A 114 11.96 -0.96 -20.64
C ALA A 114 13.10 -0.86 -19.60
N PHE A 115 13.44 -1.97 -18.94
CA PHE A 115 14.54 -2.00 -17.98
C PHE A 115 15.94 -2.13 -18.61
N GLU A 116 16.02 -2.17 -19.93
CA GLU A 116 17.27 -2.05 -20.69
C GLU A 116 17.53 -0.59 -21.10
N ASN A 117 16.54 0.29 -20.96
CA ASN A 117 16.63 1.71 -21.29
C ASN A 117 16.85 2.54 -20.02
N PRO A 118 18.02 3.22 -19.87
CA PRO A 118 18.32 4.02 -18.69
C PRO A 118 17.29 5.10 -18.35
N ASP A 119 16.66 5.73 -19.35
CA ASP A 119 15.68 6.78 -19.10
C ASP A 119 14.35 6.22 -18.58
N GLN A 120 13.97 5.03 -19.04
CA GLN A 120 12.78 4.34 -18.51
C GLN A 120 13.05 3.76 -17.12
N CYS A 121 14.27 3.33 -16.79
CA CYS A 121 14.64 2.96 -15.43
C CYS A 121 14.52 4.16 -14.47
N LYS A 122 14.99 5.35 -14.88
CA LYS A 122 14.83 6.58 -14.08
C LYS A 122 13.36 6.93 -13.88
N GLU A 123 12.54 6.84 -14.94
CA GLU A 123 11.10 7.08 -14.84
C GLU A 123 10.43 6.07 -13.88
N PHE A 124 10.76 4.79 -13.98
CA PHE A 124 10.28 3.75 -13.07
C PHE A 124 10.62 4.08 -11.61
N ARG A 125 11.88 4.40 -11.32
CA ARG A 125 12.33 4.74 -9.96
C ARG A 125 11.62 5.99 -9.42
N SER A 126 11.44 7.01 -10.25
CA SER A 126 10.70 8.22 -9.85
C SER A 126 9.23 7.92 -9.51
N GLU A 127 8.55 7.09 -10.31
CA GLU A 127 7.18 6.68 -10.00
C GLU A 127 7.10 5.73 -8.81
N LEU A 128 8.11 4.86 -8.64
CA LEU A 128 8.20 3.96 -7.49
C LEU A 128 8.28 4.78 -6.20
N VAL A 129 9.15 5.79 -6.10
CA VAL A 129 9.25 6.65 -4.89
C VAL A 129 7.90 7.28 -4.51
N LYS A 130 7.12 7.72 -5.51
CA LYS A 130 5.76 8.26 -5.28
C LYS A 130 4.81 7.18 -4.76
N LEU A 131 4.84 5.99 -5.36
CA LEU A 131 4.05 4.85 -4.89
C LEU A 131 4.44 4.45 -3.46
N GLN A 132 5.73 4.39 -3.15
CA GLN A 132 6.25 4.04 -1.82
C GLN A 132 5.76 5.03 -0.77
N SER A 133 5.72 6.32 -1.08
CA SER A 133 5.19 7.35 -0.17
C SER A 133 3.72 7.08 0.17
N ILE A 134 2.90 6.73 -0.83
CA ILE A 134 1.48 6.40 -0.61
C ILE A 134 1.33 5.08 0.17
N LEU A 135 2.16 4.08 -0.13
CA LEU A 135 2.17 2.80 0.59
C LEU A 135 2.65 2.96 2.04
N LYS A 136 3.57 3.88 2.33
CA LYS A 136 3.98 4.23 3.71
C LYS A 136 2.76 4.71 4.49
N ILE A 137 2.01 5.67 3.95
CA ILE A 137 0.77 6.17 4.56
C ILE A 137 -0.24 5.05 4.76
N TYR A 138 -0.46 4.20 3.74
CA TYR A 138 -1.36 3.05 3.87
C TYR A 138 -0.92 2.08 4.97
N THR A 139 0.39 1.86 5.13
CA THR A 139 0.93 1.01 6.20
C THR A 139 0.61 1.60 7.57
N LYS A 140 0.79 2.91 7.76
CA LYS A 140 0.39 3.61 9.00
C LYS A 140 -1.13 3.54 9.26
N MET A 141 -1.95 3.65 8.22
CA MET A 141 -3.41 3.46 8.33
C MET A 141 -3.79 2.05 8.83
N LEU A 142 -3.04 1.02 8.41
CA LEU A 142 -3.25 -0.34 8.89
C LEU A 142 -2.84 -0.50 10.36
N ALA A 143 -1.76 0.16 10.80
CA ALA A 143 -1.37 0.19 12.21
C ALA A 143 -2.46 0.83 13.09
N ASP A 144 -3.01 1.98 12.66
CA ASP A 144 -4.13 2.64 13.33
C ASP A 144 -5.39 1.77 13.38
N MET A 145 -5.76 1.14 12.25
CA MET A 145 -6.88 0.20 12.22
C MET A 145 -6.65 -0.98 13.17
N ALA A 146 -5.44 -1.54 13.20
CA ALA A 146 -5.09 -2.65 14.09
C ALA A 146 -5.04 -2.24 15.57
N GLY A 147 -4.93 -0.93 15.87
CA GLY A 147 -4.80 -0.42 17.23
C GLY A 147 -3.42 -0.71 17.83
N VAL A 148 -2.37 -0.72 17.01
CA VAL A 148 -0.98 -0.96 17.42
C VAL A 148 -0.12 0.29 17.23
N GLU A 149 1.04 0.33 17.89
CA GLU A 149 2.04 1.36 17.65
C GLU A 149 2.58 1.26 16.21
N ASP A 150 2.70 2.40 15.54
CA ASP A 150 3.26 2.47 14.19
C ASP A 150 4.79 2.41 14.22
N LEU A 151 5.34 1.31 13.73
CA LEU A 151 6.77 1.05 13.57
C LEU A 151 7.33 1.41 12.19
N THR A 152 6.56 2.07 11.32
CA THR A 152 7.00 2.38 9.94
C THR A 152 8.24 3.30 9.90
N GLU A 153 8.56 3.97 11.00
CA GLU A 153 9.71 4.89 11.15
C GLU A 153 10.70 4.41 12.22
N LEU A 154 10.66 3.13 12.59
CA LEU A 154 11.49 2.56 13.65
C LEU A 154 13.00 2.68 13.36
N GLU A 155 13.38 2.61 12.08
CA GLU A 155 14.77 2.71 11.63
C GLU A 155 15.13 4.11 11.08
N ASP A 156 14.18 5.04 11.05
CA ASP A 156 14.39 6.44 10.67
C ASP A 156 15.11 7.17 11.83
N GLY A 157 16.34 6.74 12.13
CA GLY A 157 17.12 7.19 13.27
C GLY A 157 17.32 8.71 13.29
N ASN A 158 17.10 9.28 14.47
CA ASN A 158 17.46 10.64 14.88
C ASN A 158 18.79 11.11 14.25
N ASN A 159 18.70 12.02 13.28
CA ASN A 159 19.74 13.03 13.10
C ASN A 159 19.43 14.17 14.08
N GLU A 160 19.82 14.02 15.34
CA GLU A 160 20.17 15.18 16.17
C GLU A 160 21.55 15.70 15.78
#